data_AF-A0AA36DJR1-F1
#
_entry.id   AF-A0AA36DJR1-F1
#
_cell.length_a   1.000
_cell.length_b   1.000
_cell.length_c   1.000
_cell.angle_alpha   90.00
_cell.angle_beta   90.00
_cell.angle_gamma   90.00
#
_symmetry.space_group_name_H-M   'P 1'
#
loop_
_entity.id
_entity.type
_entity.pdbx_description
1 polymer ?
#
loop_
_entity_poly.entity_id
_entity_poly.type
_entity_poly.pdbx_seq_one_letter_code
_entity_poly.pdbx_strand_id
1 'polypeptide(L)'
;MSLELVIYILYVFANTLIVLLNVLVIWAAVKSRELMRNFTLHIVITAIILDIAVYMIIIFHDVPSFASNEDFTTPLFTKYCGFTYLIPGHYWYFDFAKPYTYLYQHFNEILQITCGVFVLVSDMCIICRILRVRSLSLRKHCKSGAEKKWKVGREGRIAINFLLMSSCFLVMSVFYNVNLGYGFWQTLLLKISTLLNLSKWAIYVLAYTSISKVIKEMLGFQTSQHNPPTTTTVTKF
;
A
#
# COMPACT_ATOMS: atom_id res chain seq x y z
N MET A 1 18.75 -8.81 -25.48
CA MET A 1 17.68 -8.06 -24.80
C MET A 1 18.35 -6.97 -23.98
N SER A 2 17.99 -5.69 -24.15
CA SER A 2 18.56 -4.63 -23.32
C SER A 2 18.17 -4.84 -21.86
N LEU A 3 19.05 -4.47 -20.92
CA LEU A 3 18.77 -4.55 -19.48
C LEU A 3 17.50 -3.79 -19.10
N GLU A 4 17.24 -2.68 -19.79
CA GLU A 4 16.05 -1.84 -19.63
C GLU A 4 14.76 -2.59 -19.95
N LEU A 5 14.74 -3.36 -21.04
CA LEU A 5 13.60 -4.20 -21.42
C LEU A 5 13.36 -5.31 -20.39
N VAL A 6 14.41 -5.95 -19.87
CA VAL A 6 14.28 -6.95 -18.78
C VAL A 6 13.60 -6.31 -17.57
N ILE A 7 14.06 -5.14 -17.14
CA ILE A 7 13.54 -4.46 -15.96
C ILE A 7 12.10 -3.99 -16.19
N TYR A 8 11.78 -3.52 -17.39
CA TYR A 8 10.40 -3.17 -17.75
C TYR A 8 9.46 -4.37 -17.68
N ILE A 9 9.84 -5.51 -18.28
CA ILE A 9 9.05 -6.75 -18.22
C ILE A 9 8.86 -7.19 -16.78
N LEU A 10 9.94 -7.24 -15.99
CA LEU A 10 9.86 -7.62 -14.57
C LEU A 10 8.97 -6.67 -13.76
N TYR A 11 9.03 -5.37 -14.05
CA TYR A 11 8.19 -4.37 -13.41
C TYR A 11 6.71 -4.56 -13.73
N VAL A 12 6.35 -4.73 -15.01
CA VAL A 12 4.97 -5.00 -15.44
C VAL A 12 4.46 -6.30 -14.83
N PHE A 13 5.29 -7.35 -14.84
CA PHE A 13 4.95 -8.63 -14.24
C PHE A 13 4.71 -8.51 -12.72
N ALA A 14 5.61 -7.84 -12.00
CA ALA A 14 5.47 -7.62 -10.56
C ALA A 14 4.22 -6.81 -10.20
N ASN A 15 3.91 -5.73 -10.93
CA ASN A 15 2.69 -4.96 -10.69
C ASN A 15 1.44 -5.80 -10.99
N THR A 16 1.46 -6.61 -12.04
CA THR A 16 0.34 -7.51 -12.38
C THR A 16 0.10 -8.51 -11.25
N LEU A 17 1.16 -9.11 -10.68
CA LEU A 17 1.04 -9.97 -9.51
C LEU A 17 0.47 -9.25 -8.29
N ILE A 18 0.87 -7.99 -8.04
CA ILE A 18 0.34 -7.18 -6.94
C ILE A 18 -1.14 -6.86 -7.17
N VAL A 19 -1.56 -6.54 -8.39
CA VAL A 19 -2.97 -6.33 -8.72
C VAL A 19 -3.79 -7.60 -8.52
N LEU A 20 -3.28 -8.76 -8.94
CA LEU A 20 -3.92 -10.05 -8.68
C LEU A 20 -4.06 -10.32 -7.17
N LEU A 21 -3.02 -10.00 -6.39
CA LEU A 21 -3.07 -10.08 -4.93
C LEU A 21 -4.13 -9.15 -4.34
N ASN A 22 -4.22 -7.90 -4.82
CA ASN A 22 -5.23 -6.93 -4.41
C ASN A 22 -6.66 -7.43 -4.72
N VAL A 23 -6.88 -8.02 -5.89
CA VAL A 23 -8.17 -8.64 -6.26
C VAL A 23 -8.50 -9.81 -5.33
N LEU A 24 -7.53 -10.69 -5.03
CA LEU A 24 -7.70 -11.80 -4.09
C LEU A 24 -8.07 -11.29 -2.69
N VAL A 25 -7.43 -10.22 -2.24
CA VAL A 25 -7.69 -9.57 -0.95
C VAL A 25 -9.11 -9.00 -0.89
N ILE A 26 -9.56 -8.30 -1.94
CA ILE A 26 -10.94 -7.80 -2.04
C ILE A 26 -11.93 -8.97 -1.96
N TRP A 27 -11.68 -10.03 -2.73
CA TRP A 27 -12.53 -11.21 -2.74
C TRP A 27 -12.63 -11.87 -1.36
N ALA A 28 -11.50 -12.04 -0.67
CA ALA A 28 -11.46 -12.58 0.68
C ALA A 28 -12.19 -11.67 1.69
N ALA A 29 -12.04 -10.35 1.57
CA ALA A 29 -12.74 -9.38 2.41
C ALA A 29 -14.26 -9.47 2.23
N VAL A 30 -14.75 -9.54 0.98
CA VAL A 30 -16.17 -9.72 0.65
C VAL A 30 -16.69 -11.05 1.22
N LYS A 31 -15.97 -12.16 1.00
CA LYS A 31 -16.38 -13.48 1.50
C LYS A 31 -16.45 -13.54 3.03
N SER A 32 -15.55 -12.84 3.73
CA SER A 32 -15.53 -12.81 5.19
C SER A 32 -16.76 -12.14 5.82
N ARG A 33 -17.56 -11.39 5.05
CA ARG A 33 -18.67 -10.53 5.52
C ARG A 33 -18.27 -9.46 6.54
N GLU A 34 -16.99 -9.37 6.90
CA GLU A 34 -16.45 -8.35 7.81
C GLU A 34 -16.50 -6.96 7.20
N LEU A 35 -16.50 -6.87 5.86
CA LEU A 35 -16.62 -5.62 5.13
C LEU A 35 -17.81 -4.81 5.66
N MET A 36 -19.00 -5.41 5.68
CA MET A 36 -20.25 -4.76 6.14
C MET A 36 -20.23 -4.25 7.57
N ARG A 37 -19.35 -4.78 8.43
CA ARG A 37 -19.27 -4.42 9.85
C ARG A 37 -18.18 -3.40 10.15
N ASN A 38 -17.16 -3.30 9.31
CA ASN A 38 -15.98 -2.51 9.58
C ASN A 38 -15.78 -1.43 8.51
N PHE A 39 -16.11 -0.19 8.88
CA PHE A 39 -15.94 0.98 8.02
C PHE A 39 -14.49 1.19 7.57
N THR A 40 -13.51 0.85 8.42
CA THR A 40 -12.08 0.93 8.06
C THR A 40 -11.75 -0.02 6.90
N LEU A 41 -12.35 -1.22 6.87
CA LEU A 41 -12.16 -2.14 5.75
C LEU A 41 -12.76 -1.57 4.45
N HIS A 42 -13.91 -0.89 4.51
CA HIS A 42 -14.47 -0.23 3.34
C HIS A 42 -13.52 0.82 2.75
N ILE A 43 -12.98 1.72 3.58
CA ILE A 43 -12.02 2.73 3.13
C ILE A 43 -10.81 2.07 2.45
N VAL A 44 -10.26 1.02 3.05
CA VAL A 44 -9.09 0.32 2.50
C VAL A 44 -9.44 -0.39 1.18
N ILE A 45 -10.58 -1.08 1.10
CA ILE A 45 -11.02 -1.72 -0.16
C ILE A 45 -11.25 -0.68 -1.26
N THR A 46 -11.85 0.46 -0.94
CA THR A 46 -12.01 1.56 -1.91
C THR A 46 -10.65 2.09 -2.38
N ALA A 47 -9.68 2.26 -1.48
CA ALA A 47 -8.32 2.66 -1.85
C ALA A 47 -7.65 1.63 -2.78
N ILE A 48 -7.80 0.33 -2.50
CA ILE A 48 -7.30 -0.73 -3.39
C ILE A 48 -7.94 -0.65 -4.78
N ILE A 49 -9.26 -0.45 -4.85
CA ILE A 49 -9.97 -0.34 -6.14
C ILE A 49 -9.46 0.87 -6.94
N LEU A 50 -9.25 2.00 -6.30
CA LEU A 50 -8.68 3.19 -6.94
C LEU A 50 -7.26 2.92 -7.46
N ASP A 51 -6.41 2.26 -6.67
CA ASP A 51 -5.06 1.89 -7.09
C ASP A 51 -5.07 0.93 -8.30
N ILE A 52 -5.99 -0.05 -8.33
CA ILE A 52 -6.18 -0.94 -9.49
C ILE A 52 -6.63 -0.13 -10.71
N ALA A 53 -7.57 0.79 -10.56
CA ALA A 53 -8.07 1.61 -11.67
C ALA A 53 -6.95 2.49 -12.26
N VAL A 54 -6.15 3.14 -11.40
CA VAL A 54 -4.99 3.93 -11.83
C VAL A 54 -3.97 3.03 -12.54
N TYR A 55 -3.69 1.84 -12.01
CA TYR A 55 -2.79 0.89 -12.67
C TYR A 55 -3.29 0.45 -14.04
N MET A 56 -4.59 0.16 -14.19
CA MET A 56 -5.17 -0.21 -15.48
C MET A 56 -4.99 0.92 -16.49
N ILE A 57 -5.25 2.17 -16.10
CA ILE A 57 -5.03 3.34 -16.97
C ILE A 57 -3.56 3.40 -17.42
N ILE A 58 -2.62 3.19 -16.50
CA ILE A 58 -1.19 3.18 -16.80
C ILE A 58 -0.82 2.04 -17.77
N ILE A 59 -1.28 0.81 -17.53
CA ILE A 59 -0.97 -0.35 -18.39
C ILE A 59 -1.55 -0.20 -19.80
N PHE A 60 -2.82 0.22 -19.89
CA PHE A 60 -3.47 0.44 -21.19
C PHE A 60 -2.76 1.52 -22.00
N HIS A 61 -2.02 2.40 -21.34
CA HIS A 61 -1.21 3.41 -21.98
C HIS A 61 0.22 2.94 -22.29
N ASP A 62 0.95 2.48 -21.27
CA ASP A 62 2.39 2.24 -21.33
C ASP A 62 2.73 1.02 -22.20
N VAL A 63 1.89 -0.04 -22.19
CA VAL A 63 2.17 -1.26 -22.96
C VAL A 63 2.06 -1.01 -24.47
N PRO A 64 0.98 -0.39 -25.00
CA PRO A 64 0.94 -0.03 -26.43
C PRO A 64 2.03 0.96 -26.82
N SER A 65 2.34 1.93 -25.95
CA SER A 65 3.38 2.92 -26.24
C SER A 65 4.77 2.29 -26.33
N PHE A 66 5.04 1.34 -25.44
CA PHE A 66 6.23 0.51 -25.49
C PHE A 66 6.29 -0.34 -26.78
N ALA A 67 5.18 -0.97 -27.17
CA ALA A 67 5.15 -1.88 -28.31
C ALA A 67 5.28 -1.17 -29.67
N SER A 68 4.78 0.05 -29.78
CA SER A 68 4.78 0.85 -31.01
C SER A 68 6.00 1.77 -31.14
N ASN A 69 6.71 2.04 -30.05
CA ASN A 69 7.65 3.18 -29.94
C ASN A 69 6.98 4.54 -30.27
N GLU A 70 5.67 4.65 -30.09
CA GLU A 70 4.91 5.88 -30.25
C GLU A 70 4.16 6.19 -28.94
N ASP A 71 4.06 7.48 -28.58
CA ASP A 71 3.29 7.89 -27.41
C ASP A 71 1.79 7.85 -27.72
N PHE A 72 1.09 6.81 -27.25
CA PHE A 72 -0.37 6.70 -27.40
C PHE A 72 -1.14 7.67 -26.47
N THR A 73 -0.45 8.44 -25.62
CA THR A 73 -1.00 9.50 -24.77
C THR A 73 -1.19 10.82 -25.50
N THR A 74 -1.70 10.75 -26.72
CA THR A 74 -2.16 11.93 -27.46
C THR A 74 -3.10 12.89 -26.68
N PRO A 75 -3.78 12.53 -25.56
CA PRO A 75 -4.52 13.51 -24.75
C PRO A 75 -3.66 14.50 -23.94
N LEU A 76 -2.34 14.29 -23.80
CA LEU A 76 -1.44 15.27 -23.18
C LEU A 76 -0.93 16.34 -24.18
N PHE A 77 -1.43 16.35 -25.43
CA PHE A 77 -1.10 17.32 -26.48
C PHE A 77 -1.64 18.74 -26.23
N THR A 78 -2.06 19.06 -25.01
CA THR A 78 -2.16 20.47 -24.65
C THR A 78 -0.72 21.00 -24.51
N LYS A 79 -0.46 22.19 -25.07
CA LYS A 79 0.78 22.94 -24.82
C LYS A 79 1.09 23.17 -23.33
N TYR A 80 0.15 22.79 -22.45
CA TYR A 80 0.16 23.00 -21.01
C TYR A 80 0.44 21.72 -20.21
N CYS A 81 0.54 20.54 -20.84
CA CYS A 81 0.92 19.34 -20.11
C CYS A 81 2.42 19.35 -19.82
N GLY A 82 2.79 19.53 -18.56
CA GLY A 82 4.18 19.57 -18.10
C GLY A 82 4.94 18.24 -18.07
N PHE A 83 4.44 17.21 -18.75
CA PHE A 83 5.11 15.91 -18.84
C PHE A 83 5.57 15.64 -20.27
N THR A 84 6.73 15.00 -20.40
CA THR A 84 7.24 14.46 -21.66
C THR A 84 7.64 13.01 -21.41
N TYR A 85 7.43 12.15 -22.40
CA TYR A 85 7.85 10.76 -22.33
C TYR A 85 9.23 10.64 -22.97
N LEU A 86 10.20 10.07 -22.26
CA LEU A 86 11.50 9.74 -22.81
C LEU A 86 11.46 8.33 -23.37
N ILE A 87 11.44 8.24 -24.71
CA ILE A 87 11.56 6.98 -25.45
C ILE A 87 12.79 6.18 -25.00
N PRO A 88 14.00 6.78 -24.82
CA PRO A 88 15.14 6.07 -24.25
C PRO A 88 14.92 5.91 -22.74
N GLY A 89 14.37 4.76 -22.34
CA GLY A 89 14.16 4.37 -20.94
C GLY A 89 12.70 4.20 -20.53
N HIS A 90 11.74 4.57 -21.39
CA HIS A 90 10.30 4.38 -21.20
C HIS A 90 9.78 4.91 -19.86
N TYR A 91 10.04 6.19 -19.59
CA TYR A 91 9.56 6.86 -18.38
C TYR A 91 9.05 8.27 -18.66
N TRP A 92 8.12 8.69 -17.82
CA TRP A 92 7.57 10.04 -17.78
C TRP A 92 8.44 10.93 -16.92
N TYR A 93 8.71 12.15 -17.38
CA TYR A 93 9.43 13.16 -16.61
C TYR A 93 8.80 14.54 -16.79
N PHE A 94 9.09 15.42 -15.84
CA PHE A 94 8.68 16.82 -15.90
C PHE A 94 9.46 17.57 -16.98
N ASP A 95 8.74 18.14 -17.93
CA ASP A 95 9.28 19.02 -18.96
C ASP A 95 9.13 20.48 -18.53
N PHE A 96 10.21 21.03 -17.96
CA PHE A 96 10.25 22.41 -17.48
C PHE A 96 10.30 23.45 -18.59
N ALA A 97 10.46 23.06 -19.85
CA ALA A 97 10.33 23.99 -20.97
C ALA A 97 8.86 24.40 -21.20
N LYS A 98 7.90 23.62 -20.69
CA LYS A 98 6.47 23.89 -20.86
C LYS A 98 5.93 24.84 -19.78
N PRO A 99 5.02 25.75 -20.14
CA PRO A 99 4.37 26.63 -19.18
C PRO A 99 3.55 25.81 -18.19
N TYR A 100 3.52 26.23 -16.93
CA TYR A 100 2.81 25.61 -15.79
C TYR A 100 3.42 24.33 -15.19
N THR A 101 4.46 23.73 -15.76
CA THR A 101 5.15 22.58 -15.13
C THR A 101 5.65 22.93 -13.73
N TYR A 102 6.23 24.13 -13.57
CA TYR A 102 6.69 24.64 -12.26
C TYR A 102 5.54 24.81 -11.27
N LEU A 103 4.39 25.30 -11.74
CA LEU A 103 3.21 25.50 -10.90
C LEU A 103 2.66 24.15 -10.40
N TYR A 104 2.56 23.16 -11.29
CA TYR A 104 2.17 21.81 -10.92
C TYR A 104 3.16 21.19 -9.93
N GLN A 105 4.47 21.31 -10.20
CA GLN A 105 5.50 20.79 -9.31
C GLN A 105 5.38 21.40 -7.91
N HIS A 106 5.24 22.72 -7.80
CA HIS A 106 5.07 23.38 -6.51
C HIS A 106 3.79 22.98 -5.79
N PHE A 107 2.66 22.88 -6.49
CA PHE A 107 1.43 22.38 -5.86
C PHE A 107 1.59 20.94 -5.37
N ASN A 108 2.20 20.07 -6.18
CA ASN A 108 2.48 18.69 -5.80
C ASN A 108 3.42 18.63 -4.59
N GLU A 109 4.48 19.43 -4.57
CA GLU A 109 5.42 19.52 -3.46
C GLU A 109 4.74 20.01 -2.17
N ILE A 110 3.96 21.09 -2.23
CA ILE A 110 3.20 21.62 -1.08
C ILE A 110 2.21 20.57 -0.56
N LEU A 111 1.49 19.90 -1.46
CA LEU A 111 0.55 18.84 -1.09
C LEU A 111 1.29 17.69 -0.40
N GLN A 112 2.43 17.26 -0.93
CA GLN A 112 3.21 16.16 -0.36
C GLN A 112 3.83 16.52 0.99
N ILE A 113 4.37 17.73 1.16
CA ILE A 113 4.85 18.22 2.46
C ILE A 113 3.71 18.25 3.47
N THR A 114 2.55 18.79 3.08
CA THR A 114 1.35 18.86 3.94
C THR A 114 0.90 17.46 4.36
N CYS A 115 0.80 16.53 3.41
CA CYS A 115 0.49 15.14 3.68
C CYS A 115 1.53 14.48 4.60
N GLY A 116 2.82 14.71 4.36
CA GLY A 116 3.92 14.18 5.17
C GLY A 116 3.85 14.66 6.63
N VAL A 117 3.62 15.95 6.84
CA VAL A 117 3.43 16.54 8.18
C VAL A 117 2.21 15.93 8.86
N PHE A 118 1.09 15.82 8.16
CA PHE A 118 -0.14 15.23 8.71
C PHE A 118 0.05 13.77 9.12
N VAL A 119 0.72 12.98 8.27
CA VAL A 119 1.06 11.58 8.54
C VAL A 119 1.98 11.48 9.76
N LEU A 120 3.03 12.29 9.83
CA LEU A 120 3.97 12.30 10.95
C LEU A 120 3.27 12.64 12.28
N VAL A 121 2.43 13.68 12.29
CA VAL A 121 1.65 14.05 13.49
C VAL A 121 0.69 12.93 13.89
N SER A 122 0.04 12.30 12.92
CA SER A 122 -0.87 11.17 13.16
C SER A 122 -0.13 9.96 13.76
N ASP A 123 1.03 9.61 13.21
CA ASP A 123 1.91 8.54 13.72
C ASP A 123 2.32 8.82 15.16
N MET A 124 2.78 10.04 15.45
CA MET A 124 3.17 10.44 16.81
C MET A 124 1.99 10.34 17.78
N CYS A 125 0.80 10.80 17.40
CA CYS A 125 -0.41 10.68 18.20
C CYS A 125 -0.76 9.21 18.50
N ILE A 126 -0.67 8.32 17.49
CA ILE A 126 -0.95 6.89 17.64
C ILE A 126 0.08 6.24 18.59
N ILE A 127 1.36 6.53 18.40
CA ILE A 127 2.45 6.01 19.25
C ILE A 127 2.26 6.50 20.69
N CYS A 128 2.03 7.80 20.91
CA CYS A 128 1.77 8.37 22.23
C CYS A 128 0.57 7.71 22.91
N ARG A 129 -0.52 7.46 22.17
CA ARG A 129 -1.70 6.76 22.69
C ARG A 129 -1.35 5.34 23.13
N ILE A 130 -0.60 4.59 22.32
CA ILE A 130 -0.19 3.21 22.65
C ILE A 130 0.73 3.18 23.87
N LEU A 131 1.70 4.09 23.94
CA LEU A 131 2.60 4.20 25.10
C LEU A 131 1.81 4.53 26.37
N ARG A 132 0.80 5.41 26.30
CA ARG A 132 -0.08 5.76 27.42
C ARG A 132 -0.96 4.59 27.85
N VAL A 133 -1.52 3.82 26.92
CA VAL A 133 -2.30 2.61 27.23
C VAL A 133 -1.40 1.55 27.87
N ARG A 134 -0.18 1.36 27.37
CA ARG A 134 0.78 0.40 27.90
C ARG A 134 1.24 0.77 29.32
N SER A 135 1.53 2.04 29.58
CA SER A 135 1.94 2.50 30.91
C SER A 135 0.82 2.37 31.96
N LEU A 136 -0.42 2.68 31.58
CA LEU A 136 -1.59 2.48 32.45
C LEU A 136 -1.88 0.99 32.71
N SER A 137 -1.67 0.13 31.72
CA SER A 137 -1.84 -1.31 31.88
C SER A 137 -0.81 -1.92 32.84
N LEU A 138 0.46 -1.46 32.77
CA LEU A 138 1.53 -1.87 33.67
C LEU A 138 1.26 -1.48 35.13
N ARG A 139 0.58 -0.35 35.39
CA ARG A 139 0.23 0.07 36.76
C ARG A 139 -0.92 -0.74 37.38
N LYS A 140 -1.83 -1.31 36.59
CA LYS A 140 -3.03 -2.03 37.08
C LYS A 140 -2.83 -3.55 37.20
N HIS A 141 -1.62 -4.00 37.51
CA HIS A 141 -1.17 -5.39 37.38
C HIS A 141 -1.59 -6.34 38.52
N CYS A 142 -2.85 -6.26 38.99
CA CYS A 142 -3.28 -7.13 40.10
C CYS A 142 -4.26 -8.27 39.80
N LYS A 143 -5.17 -8.29 38.79
CA LYS A 143 -6.22 -9.35 38.80
C LYS A 143 -6.75 -9.99 37.50
N SER A 144 -6.15 -9.82 36.31
CA SER A 144 -6.51 -10.68 35.13
C SER A 144 -5.49 -10.53 33.99
N GLY A 145 -4.68 -11.57 33.76
CA GLY A 145 -3.50 -11.51 32.87
C GLY A 145 -3.74 -11.93 31.41
N ALA A 146 -4.72 -12.79 31.13
CA ALA A 146 -4.89 -13.38 29.79
C ALA A 146 -5.59 -12.45 28.79
N GLU A 147 -6.71 -11.84 29.18
CA GLU A 147 -7.53 -11.01 28.29
C GLU A 147 -6.83 -9.70 27.91
N LYS A 148 -6.07 -9.11 28.85
CA LYS A 148 -5.27 -7.90 28.59
C LYS A 148 -4.14 -8.14 27.59
N LYS A 149 -3.51 -9.31 27.59
CA LYS A 149 -2.38 -9.62 26.68
C LYS A 149 -2.84 -9.63 25.22
N TRP A 150 -4.05 -10.13 24.95
CA TRP A 150 -4.61 -10.17 23.60
C TRP A 150 -4.92 -8.77 23.05
N LYS A 151 -5.52 -7.89 23.87
CA LYS A 151 -5.88 -6.52 23.45
C LYS A 151 -4.66 -5.67 23.10
N VAL A 152 -3.60 -5.72 23.91
CA VAL A 152 -2.35 -4.97 23.66
C VAL A 152 -1.67 -5.46 22.37
N GLY A 153 -1.66 -6.77 22.11
CA GLY A 153 -1.08 -7.33 20.89
C GLY A 153 -1.86 -6.96 19.62
N ARG A 154 -3.17 -6.68 19.73
CA ARG A 154 -3.97 -6.20 18.61
C ARG A 154 -3.68 -4.73 18.29
N GLU A 155 -3.65 -3.87 19.31
CA GLU A 155 -3.36 -2.44 19.14
C GLU A 155 -1.93 -2.20 18.61
N GLY A 156 -0.94 -2.95 19.10
CA GLY A 156 0.43 -2.88 18.59
C GLY A 156 0.56 -3.24 17.12
N ARG A 157 -0.15 -4.29 16.67
CA ARG A 157 -0.18 -4.69 15.25
C ARG A 157 -0.77 -3.61 14.35
N ILE A 158 -1.87 -2.99 14.77
CA ILE A 158 -2.51 -1.91 14.01
C ILE A 158 -1.54 -0.73 13.84
N ALA A 159 -0.81 -0.35 14.87
CA ALA A 159 0.16 0.75 14.77
C ALA A 159 1.39 0.41 13.93
N ILE A 160 1.91 -0.82 14.02
CA ILE A 160 3.00 -1.25 13.14
C ILE A 160 2.55 -1.20 11.67
N ASN A 161 1.33 -1.66 11.39
CA ASN A 161 0.78 -1.59 10.04
C ASN A 161 0.61 -0.15 9.57
N PHE A 162 0.12 0.74 10.44
CA PHE A 162 -0.02 2.15 10.10
C PHE A 162 1.35 2.80 9.83
N LEU A 163 2.34 2.55 10.68
CA LEU A 163 3.71 3.03 10.49
C LEU A 163 4.32 2.53 9.18
N LEU A 164 4.09 1.25 8.84
CA LEU A 164 4.54 0.67 7.57
C LEU A 164 3.91 1.43 6.38
N MET A 165 2.60 1.66 6.42
CA MET A 165 1.87 2.42 5.39
C MET A 165 2.39 3.85 5.23
N SER A 166 2.63 4.55 6.36
CA SER A 166 3.23 5.88 6.41
C SER A 166 4.63 5.88 5.79
N SER A 167 5.46 4.90 6.15
CA SER A 167 6.82 4.80 5.63
C SER A 167 6.86 4.54 4.12
N CYS A 168 6.00 3.66 3.58
CA CYS A 168 5.89 3.44 2.14
C CYS A 168 5.53 4.73 1.38
N PHE A 169 4.57 5.51 1.91
CA PHE A 169 4.16 6.78 1.32
C PHE A 169 5.30 7.80 1.32
N LEU A 170 6.01 7.96 2.45
CA LEU A 170 7.12 8.89 2.57
C LEU A 170 8.29 8.51 1.64
N VAL A 171 8.65 7.22 1.59
CA VAL A 171 9.71 6.72 0.72
C VAL A 171 9.41 7.02 -0.75
N MET A 172 8.18 6.73 -1.20
CA MET A 172 7.75 7.05 -2.56
C MET A 172 7.79 8.55 -2.83
N SER A 173 7.30 9.36 -1.90
CA SER A 173 7.29 10.83 -2.03
C SER A 173 8.71 11.40 -2.12
N VAL A 174 9.65 10.90 -1.31
CA VAL A 174 11.06 11.30 -1.36
C VAL A 174 11.67 10.95 -2.71
N PHE A 175 11.50 9.71 -3.20
CA PHE A 175 12.07 9.32 -4.48
C PHE A 175 11.45 10.02 -5.68
N TYR A 176 10.19 10.44 -5.58
CA TYR A 176 9.52 11.20 -6.63
C TYR A 176 10.02 12.65 -6.72
N ASN A 177 10.33 13.31 -5.59
CA ASN A 177 10.77 14.71 -5.61
C ASN A 177 12.28 14.91 -5.63
N VAL A 178 13.07 13.99 -5.05
CA VAL A 178 14.52 14.15 -5.04
C VAL A 178 15.04 13.86 -6.45
N ASN A 179 15.53 14.91 -7.11
CA ASN A 179 16.23 14.79 -8.37
C ASN A 179 17.63 14.18 -8.11
N LEU A 180 17.70 12.84 -8.10
CA LEU A 180 18.94 12.08 -7.92
C LEU A 180 19.82 12.03 -9.20
N GLY A 181 19.43 12.77 -10.25
CA GLY A 181 20.08 12.74 -11.55
C GLY A 181 19.60 11.57 -12.41
N TYR A 182 19.55 11.80 -13.72
CA TYR A 182 19.09 10.82 -14.70
C TYR A 182 20.00 9.59 -14.71
N GLY A 183 19.57 8.53 -14.02
CA GLY A 183 20.38 7.35 -13.84
C GLY A 183 19.55 6.10 -13.57
N PHE A 184 20.11 4.96 -13.95
CA PHE A 184 19.57 3.63 -13.73
C PHE A 184 19.01 3.42 -12.31
N TRP A 185 19.75 3.89 -11.30
CA TRP A 185 19.39 3.73 -9.89
C TRP A 185 18.14 4.51 -9.51
N GLN A 186 17.95 5.73 -10.02
CA GLN A 186 16.74 6.51 -9.73
C GLN A 186 15.52 5.82 -10.33
N THR A 187 15.59 5.36 -11.57
CA THR A 187 14.51 4.60 -12.23
C THR A 187 14.18 3.33 -11.47
N LEU A 188 15.19 2.58 -11.01
CA LEU A 188 15.00 1.37 -10.23
C LEU A 188 14.34 1.67 -8.87
N LEU A 189 14.83 2.67 -8.14
CA LEU A 189 14.28 3.08 -6.84
C LEU A 189 12.83 3.56 -6.98
N LEU A 190 12.52 4.34 -8.01
CA LEU A 190 11.17 4.80 -8.29
C LEU A 190 10.24 3.60 -8.54
N LYS A 191 10.64 2.67 -9.41
CA LYS A 191 9.88 1.43 -9.70
C LYS A 191 9.64 0.59 -8.45
N ILE A 192 10.67 0.38 -7.62
CA ILE A 192 10.55 -0.35 -6.35
C ILE A 192 9.60 0.38 -5.40
N SER A 193 9.71 1.70 -5.28
CA SER A 193 8.85 2.50 -4.41
C SER A 193 7.39 2.45 -4.83
N THR A 194 7.11 2.43 -6.13
CA THR A 194 5.75 2.25 -6.68
C THR A 194 5.22 0.86 -6.36
N LEU A 195 6.03 -0.20 -6.48
CA LEU A 195 5.63 -1.57 -6.10
C LEU A 195 5.30 -1.67 -4.60
N LEU A 196 6.12 -1.05 -3.75
CA LEU A 196 5.86 -0.98 -2.30
C LEU A 196 4.57 -0.21 -2.03
N ASN A 197 4.35 0.91 -2.69
CA ASN A 197 3.15 1.71 -2.51
C ASN A 197 1.88 1.02 -3.02
N LEU A 198 1.96 0.21 -4.08
CA LEU A 198 0.82 -0.55 -4.60
C LEU A 198 0.47 -1.76 -3.72
N SER A 199 1.49 -2.39 -3.11
CA SER A 199 1.32 -3.59 -2.29
C SER A 199 0.94 -3.30 -0.83
N LYS A 200 1.15 -2.08 -0.35
CA LYS A 200 0.94 -1.70 1.06
C LYS A 200 -0.47 -2.04 1.58
N TRP A 201 -1.51 -1.85 0.75
CA TRP A 201 -2.89 -2.13 1.15
C TRP A 201 -3.16 -3.63 1.27
N ALA A 202 -2.63 -4.44 0.34
CA ALA A 202 -2.70 -5.89 0.47
C ALA A 202 -2.03 -6.34 1.77
N ILE A 203 -0.83 -5.83 2.08
CA ILE A 203 -0.11 -6.15 3.33
C ILE A 203 -0.96 -5.76 4.55
N TYR A 204 -1.55 -4.57 4.53
CA TYR A 204 -2.42 -4.10 5.61
C TYR A 204 -3.63 -5.03 5.83
N VAL A 205 -4.32 -5.43 4.77
CA VAL A 205 -5.50 -6.28 4.87
C VAL A 205 -5.14 -7.73 5.23
N LEU A 206 -4.00 -8.24 4.75
CA LEU A 206 -3.46 -9.55 5.10
C LEU A 206 -3.12 -9.67 6.59
N ALA A 207 -2.81 -8.55 7.25
CA ALA A 207 -2.62 -8.54 8.70
C ALA A 207 -3.92 -8.75 9.50
N TYR A 208 -5.09 -8.64 8.86
CA TYR A 208 -6.38 -8.92 9.50
C TYR A 208 -6.60 -10.44 9.59
N THR A 209 -6.71 -10.97 10.81
CA THR A 209 -6.74 -12.42 11.05
C THR A 209 -7.90 -13.14 10.35
N SER A 210 -9.07 -12.50 10.28
CA SER A 210 -10.25 -13.09 9.63
C SER A 210 -10.03 -13.27 8.13
N ILE A 211 -9.43 -12.28 7.46
CA ILE A 211 -9.17 -12.33 6.02
C ILE A 211 -8.00 -13.26 5.74
N SER A 212 -6.93 -13.20 6.54
CA SER A 212 -5.79 -14.13 6.45
C SER A 212 -6.25 -15.59 6.57
N LYS A 213 -7.19 -15.89 7.47
CA LYS A 213 -7.78 -17.23 7.60
C LYS A 213 -8.51 -17.65 6.33
N VAL A 214 -9.37 -16.78 5.79
CA VAL A 214 -10.11 -17.05 4.53
C VAL A 214 -9.15 -17.30 3.36
N ILE A 215 -8.07 -16.52 3.25
CA ILE A 215 -7.07 -16.71 2.18
C ILE A 215 -6.33 -18.04 2.36
N LYS A 216 -5.94 -18.39 3.59
CA LYS A 216 -5.31 -19.70 3.87
C LYS A 216 -6.21 -20.87 3.50
N GLU A 217 -7.51 -20.77 3.83
CA GLU A 217 -8.51 -21.76 3.45
C GLU A 217 -8.67 -21.86 1.92
N MET A 218 -8.66 -20.73 1.20
CA MET A 218 -8.71 -20.71 -0.27
C MET A 218 -7.49 -21.36 -0.91
N LEU A 219 -6.31 -21.18 -0.31
CA LEU A 219 -5.06 -21.77 -0.79
C LEU A 219 -4.88 -23.24 -0.36
N GLY A 220 -5.88 -23.84 0.30
CA GLY A 220 -5.82 -25.23 0.74
C GLY A 220 -4.95 -25.47 1.99
N PHE A 221 -4.48 -24.42 2.66
CA PHE A 221 -3.81 -24.57 3.95
C PHE A 221 -4.85 -24.93 4.99
N GLN A 222 -4.89 -26.22 5.38
CA GLN A 222 -5.69 -26.67 6.51
C GLN A 222 -5.19 -25.96 7.77
N THR A 223 -5.97 -24.97 8.22
CA THR A 223 -5.77 -24.41 9.54
C THR A 223 -6.30 -25.49 10.48
N SER A 224 -5.41 -26.34 11.01
CA SER A 224 -5.77 -27.24 12.11
C SER A 224 -6.31 -26.36 13.22
N GLN A 225 -7.64 -26.24 13.27
CA GLN A 225 -8.34 -25.62 14.38
C GLN A 225 -8.03 -26.53 15.54
N HIS A 226 -7.04 -26.13 16.34
CA HIS A 226 -6.92 -26.62 17.68
C HIS A 226 -8.12 -26.04 18.41
N ASN A 227 -9.28 -26.70 18.25
CA ASN A 227 -10.43 -26.46 19.09
C ASN A 227 -9.91 -26.65 20.50
N PRO A 228 -9.94 -25.62 21.36
CA PRO A 228 -9.56 -25.80 22.75
C PRO A 228 -10.42 -26.96 23.27
N PRO A 229 -9.83 -27.94 23.98
CA PRO A 229 -10.57 -29.09 24.47
C PRO A 229 -11.79 -28.56 25.20
N THR A 230 -12.97 -28.94 24.71
CA THR A 230 -14.23 -28.59 25.34
C THR A 230 -14.16 -29.15 26.75
N THR A 231 -13.91 -28.30 27.74
CA THR A 231 -14.01 -28.69 29.15
C THR A 231 -15.47 -29.03 29.38
N THR A 232 -15.80 -30.30 29.24
CA THR A 232 -17.03 -30.88 29.77
C THR A 232 -16.95 -30.71 31.27
N THR A 233 -17.60 -29.66 31.78
CA THR A 233 -17.89 -29.51 33.20
C THR A 233 -18.77 -30.69 33.60
N VAL A 234 -18.14 -31.72 34.15
CA VAL A 234 -18.81 -32.82 34.83
C VAL A 234 -19.42 -32.22 36.09
N THR A 235 -20.71 -31.89 36.03
CA THR A 235 -21.51 -31.62 37.23
C THR A 235 -21.62 -32.93 38.01
N LYS A 236 -20.89 -33.02 39.13
CA LYS A 236 -21.16 -34.06 40.14
C LYS A 236 -22.50 -33.72 40.79
N PHE A 237 -23.47 -34.62 40.64
CA PHE A 237 -24.68 -34.68 41.46
C PHE A 237 -24.37 -35.39 42.77
#